data_AF-I4W1P2-F1
#
_entry.id   AF-I4W1P2-F1
#
_cell.length_a   1.000
_cell.length_b   1.000
_cell.length_c   1.000
_cell.angle_alpha   90.00
_cell.angle_beta   90.00
_cell.angle_gamma   90.00
#
_symmetry.space_group_name_H-M   'P 1'
#
loop_
_entity.id
_entity.type
_entity.pdbx_description
1 polymer ?
#
loop_
_entity_poly.entity_id
_entity_poly.type
_entity_poly.pdbx_seq_one_letter_code
_entity_poly.pdbx_strand_id
1 'polypeptide(L)' 'MELPWFRVLRSSGHIALPAGSRGFREQCRRLRAEGVEVKNGRVALSAFGLDADTDRVLWGMPDA' A
#
# COMPACT_ATOMS: atom_id res chain seq x y z
N MET A 1 10.41 13.62 15.70
CA MET A 1 10.41 13.06 14.33
C MET A 1 9.11 12.28 14.17
N GLU A 2 8.23 12.71 13.26
CA GLU A 2 6.94 12.04 13.02
C GLU A 2 7.17 10.85 12.06
N LEU A 3 6.71 9.66 12.41
CA LEU A 3 6.84 8.48 11.56
C LEU A 3 5.84 8.55 10.39
N PRO A 4 6.25 8.20 9.15
CA PRO A 4 5.39 8.23 7.98
C PRO A 4 4.45 7.00 7.94
N TRP A 5 3.68 6.78 9.01
CA TRP A 5 2.81 5.62 9.20
C TRP A 5 1.80 5.43 8.05
N PHE A 6 1.40 6.51 7.40
CA PHE A 6 0.43 6.51 6.31
C PHE A 6 0.91 5.77 5.05
N ARG A 7 2.21 5.47 4.95
CA ARG A 7 2.80 4.65 3.87
C ARG A 7 2.60 3.14 4.08
N VAL A 8 2.16 2.71 5.26
CA VAL A 8 1.93 1.29 5.56
C VAL A 8 0.52 0.87 5.11
N LEU A 9 0.45 -0.14 4.26
CA LEU A 9 -0.79 -0.69 3.69
C LEU A 9 -0.87 -2.20 4.00
N ARG A 10 -2.05 -2.80 3.80
CA ARG A 10 -2.18 -4.26 3.73
C ARG A 10 -1.43 -4.78 2.51
N SER A 11 -1.04 -6.05 2.51
CA SER A 11 -0.41 -6.71 1.36
C SER A 11 -1.24 -6.64 0.06
N SER A 12 -2.56 -6.46 0.17
CA SER A 12 -3.45 -6.25 -0.98
C SER A 12 -3.46 -4.83 -1.55
N GLY A 13 -2.71 -3.91 -0.93
CA GLY A 13 -2.69 -2.47 -1.25
C GLY A 13 -3.83 -1.67 -0.63
N HIS A 14 -4.71 -2.29 0.16
CA HIS A 14 -5.79 -1.57 0.84
C HIS A 14 -5.29 -0.86 2.10
N ILE A 15 -5.89 0.31 2.36
CA ILE A 15 -5.78 0.99 3.65
C ILE A 15 -6.35 0.07 4.74
N ALA A 16 -5.59 -0.14 5.81
CA ALA A 16 -5.97 -1.04 6.89
C ALA A 16 -7.07 -0.48 7.81
N LEU A 17 -7.23 0.85 7.81
CA LEU A 17 -8.19 1.56 8.66
C LEU A 17 -9.61 1.47 8.10
N PRO A 18 -10.66 1.45 8.94
CA PRO A 18 -12.05 1.38 8.48
C PRO A 18 -12.41 2.54 7.56
N ALA A 19 -13.11 2.24 6.46
CA ALA A 19 -13.61 3.25 5.54
C ALA A 19 -14.48 4.29 6.29
N GLY A 20 -14.31 5.57 5.95
CA GLY A 20 -15.02 6.66 6.61
C GLY A 20 -14.51 7.04 8.00
N SER A 21 -13.53 6.33 8.56
CA SER A 21 -12.85 6.77 9.79
C SER A 21 -11.97 8.00 9.55
N ARG A 22 -11.66 8.74 10.62
CA ARG A 22 -10.72 9.88 10.56
C ARG A 22 -9.34 9.44 10.04
N GLY A 23 -8.83 8.32 10.54
CA GLY A 23 -7.53 7.80 10.14
C GLY A 23 -7.50 7.37 8.67
N PHE A 24 -8.57 6.75 8.16
CA PHE A 24 -8.68 6.42 6.73
C PHE A 24 -8.59 7.67 5.84
N ARG A 25 -9.34 8.72 6.20
CA ARG A 25 -9.30 10.01 5.47
C ARG A 25 -7.92 10.67 5.54
N GLU A 26 -7.28 10.63 6.71
CA GLU A 26 -5.93 11.18 6.91
C GLU A 26 -4.89 10.46 6.06
N GLN A 27 -4.90 9.13 6.10
CA GLN A 27 -3.99 8.30 5.31
C GLN A 27 -4.18 8.55 3.81
N CYS A 28 -5.43 8.58 3.33
CA CYS A 28 -5.74 8.93 1.95
C CYS A 28 -5.22 10.31 1.55
N ARG A 29 -5.39 11.33 2.41
CA ARG A 29 -4.95 12.69 2.12
C ARG A 29 -3.43 12.76 2.01
N ARG A 30 -2.70 12.14 2.94
CA ARG A 30 -1.23 12.16 2.95
C ARG A 30 -0.64 11.38 1.77
N LEU A 31 -1.20 10.22 1.43
CA LEU A 31 -0.79 9.46 0.25
C LEU A 31 -0.97 10.28 -1.04
N ARG A 32 -2.14 10.93 -1.20
CA ARG A 32 -2.39 11.78 -2.38
C ARG A 32 -1.48 13.01 -2.43
N ALA A 33 -1.12 13.58 -1.29
CA ALA A 33 -0.15 14.68 -1.22
C ALA A 33 1.25 14.26 -1.69
N GLU A 34 1.59 12.97 -1.61
CA GLU A 34 2.81 12.40 -2.17
C GLU A 34 2.64 11.94 -3.64
N GLY A 35 1.50 12.24 -4.26
CA GLY A 35 1.21 11.82 -5.64
C GLY A 35 0.78 10.35 -5.78
N VAL A 36 0.54 9.65 -4.68
CA VAL A 36 0.07 8.26 -4.70
C VAL A 36 -1.43 8.23 -5.00
N GLU A 37 -1.80 7.54 -6.08
CA GLU A 37 -3.19 7.35 -6.43
C GLU A 37 -3.89 6.38 -5.46
N VAL A 38 -5.00 6.83 -4.86
CA VAL A 38 -5.84 6.02 -3.97
C VAL A 38 -7.24 5.91 -4.54
N LYS A 39 -7.60 4.74 -5.07
CA LYS A 39 -8.91 4.40 -5.65
C LYS A 39 -9.68 3.48 -4.71
N ASN A 40 -10.85 3.90 -4.24
CA ASN A 40 -11.70 3.12 -3.34
C ASN A 40 -10.96 2.55 -2.10
N GLY A 41 -10.02 3.33 -1.53
CA GLY A 41 -9.21 2.90 -0.39
C GLY A 41 -8.08 1.92 -0.72
N ARG A 42 -7.76 1.74 -2.00
CA ARG A 42 -6.69 0.87 -2.50
C ARG A 42 -5.65 1.66 -3.27
N VAL A 43 -4.38 1.30 -3.07
CA VAL A 43 -3.22 1.72 -3.87
C VAL A 43 -2.80 0.56 -4.76
N ALA A 44 -2.47 0.85 -6.01
CA ALA A 44 -1.90 -0.14 -6.93
C ALA A 44 -0.41 -0.36 -6.58
N LEU A 45 -0.11 -1.40 -5.79
CA LEU A 45 1.26 -1.69 -5.34
C LEU A 45 2.23 -2.01 -6.48
N SER A 46 1.74 -2.54 -7.60
CA SER A 46 2.55 -2.79 -8.80
C SER A 46 3.16 -1.51 -9.39
N ALA A 47 2.53 -0.34 -9.20
CA ALA A 47 3.11 0.94 -9.59
C ALA A 47 4.41 1.28 -8.83
N PHE A 48 4.69 0.55 -7.75
CA PHE A 48 5.88 0.69 -6.90
C PHE A 48 6.76 -0.56 -6.89
N GLY A 49 6.45 -1.58 -7.71
CA GLY A 49 7.17 -2.87 -7.70
C GLY A 49 6.97 -3.69 -6.43
N LEU A 50 5.85 -3.49 -5.73
CA LEU A 50 5.53 -4.12 -4.43
C LEU A 50 4.37 -5.12 -4.54
N ASP A 51 4.19 -5.76 -5.69
CA ASP A 51 3.13 -6.76 -5.85
C ASP A 51 3.46 -8.10 -5.15
N ALA A 52 2.43 -8.92 -5.00
CA ALA A 52 2.45 -10.14 -4.20
C ALA A 52 3.37 -11.24 -4.76
N ASP A 53 3.99 -11.03 -5.93
CA ASP A 53 4.96 -11.97 -6.51
C ASP A 53 6.33 -11.85 -5.84
N THR A 54 6.54 -10.85 -4.96
CA THR A 54 7.83 -10.61 -4.31
C THR A 54 8.39 -11.86 -3.61
N ASP A 55 7.56 -12.62 -2.88
CA ASP A 55 8.02 -13.84 -2.20
C ASP A 55 8.41 -14.95 -3.17
N ARG A 56 7.71 -15.07 -4.32
CA ARG A 56 8.04 -16.05 -5.37
C ARG A 56 9.30 -15.64 -6.12
N VAL A 57 9.53 -14.35 -6.34
CA VAL A 57 10.79 -13.84 -6.93
C VAL A 57 11.97 -14.05 -5.99
N LEU A 58 11.78 -13.85 -4.68
CA LEU A 58 12.88 -13.91 -3.69
C LEU A 58 13.20 -15.34 -3.23
N TRP A 59 12.19 -16.19 -3.11
CA TRP A 59 12.30 -17.53 -2.50
C TRP A 59 11.78 -18.67 -3.39
N GLY A 60 11.27 -18.38 -4.59
CA GLY A 60 10.86 -19.41 -5.53
C GLY A 60 12.06 -20.20 -6.01
N MET A 61 11.97 -21.53 -5.98
CA MET A 61 12.96 -22.36 -6.65
C MET A 61 12.94 -22.07 -8.15
N PRO A 62 14.09 -21.98 -8.83
CA PRO A 62 14.10 -21.88 -10.29
C PRO A 62 13.33 -23.09 -10.85
N ASP A 63 12.55 -22.86 -11.90
CA ASP A 63 11.86 -23.94 -12.61
C ASP A 63 12.90 -25.02 -12.96
N ALA A 64 12.63 -26.25 -12.51
CA ALA A 64 13.52 -27.41 -12.66
C ALA A 64 13.72 -27.81 -14.13
#